data_AF-A0A963VVZ2-F1
#
_entry.id   AF-A0A963VVZ2-F1
#
_cell.length_a   1.000
_cell.length_b   1.000
_cell.length_c   1.000
_cell.angle_alpha   90.00
_cell.angle_beta   90.00
_cell.angle_gamma   90.00
#
_symmetry.space_group_name_H-M   'P 1'
#
loop_
_entity.id
_entity.type
_entity.pdbx_description
1 polymer ?
#
loop_
_entity_poly.entity_id
_entity_poly.type
_entity_poly.pdbx_seq_one_letter_code
_entity_poly.pdbx_strand_id
1 'polypeptide(L)'
;MIDIRVPFGTARYEAPRNGRLCRAVCALLAILLSLAPLVASAALAQSTVASQSSALSTWSEPVDRAQKWISLPEREQEKIALDKWEALQVDLSFSRQFALEEAADGNLESRILQAQLAELGPVPTADKPEDAWVAERRDQINLQLAKVQAPIVALHDLHARAGVLSREVAQIVKRRQRIELLTGSASPLLPGFWVDASRDTATLFRGIETSVIRAPESIRWVLAGLIALVLLAAWFGHRWILRWIGWAEGHFASARLELAGAFVRDMLGLLSPLVFFGALLAIVEALAPDLAGLGALATPALGAVLAFVVFRWLGHSLFMPSFKPARIFLMPAKYERRALRASYLLAIVMAAESLASSFHDSRAELAGLDAAFAFVIVLAVAYAAWRLLAIVHIGLVAHVRSHPEKSDKLRQVILRPIAQVARTALIIAVVAGAFGFVRLSYYVVTSTISSLAIVFGAVFIFKSVTEAATTLFRRNDGTRPTAIQMLPILFGFSLAILAIPLIALSWGFTVGNIVDFVLALRNGMAIGEVRISFGGVFRFALVFVCGYALTRWLQQALQYIVLQRMVIDRGAQAAILTGVGYTGLAL
;
A
#
# COMPACT_ATOMS: atom_id res chain seq x y z
N MET A 1 46.26 6.42 -11.48
CA MET A 1 46.24 4.98 -11.13
C MET A 1 45.98 4.93 -9.63
N ILE A 2 44.81 4.60 -9.11
CA ILE A 2 43.79 3.65 -9.54
C ILE A 2 42.41 4.25 -9.24
N ASP A 3 41.55 4.16 -10.24
CA ASP A 3 40.16 4.61 -10.29
C ASP A 3 39.29 3.49 -9.69
N ILE A 4 38.53 3.76 -8.63
CA ILE A 4 37.57 2.80 -8.04
C ILE A 4 36.16 3.35 -8.27
N ARG A 5 35.67 3.12 -9.49
CA ARG A 5 34.24 3.11 -9.80
C ARG A 5 33.61 1.93 -9.09
N VAL A 6 32.64 2.19 -8.21
CA VAL A 6 31.68 1.18 -7.76
C VAL A 6 30.53 1.17 -8.78
N PRO A 7 30.35 0.11 -9.59
CA PRO A 7 29.20 0.01 -10.47
C PRO A 7 28.03 -0.53 -9.66
N PHE A 8 27.02 0.31 -9.39
CA PHE A 8 25.67 -0.19 -9.07
C PHE A 8 25.09 -0.78 -10.36
N GLY A 9 25.47 -2.03 -10.63
CA GLY A 9 24.90 -2.85 -11.68
C GLY A 9 23.43 -3.08 -11.40
N THR A 10 22.60 -2.53 -12.27
CA THR A 10 21.17 -2.80 -12.36
C THR A 10 20.98 -4.26 -12.78
N ALA A 11 20.83 -5.14 -11.80
CA ALA A 11 20.40 -6.51 -12.05
C ALA A 11 18.99 -6.49 -12.64
N ARG A 12 18.91 -6.73 -13.95
CA ARG A 12 17.67 -6.98 -14.69
C ARG A 12 17.03 -8.24 -14.13
N TYR A 13 16.00 -8.08 -13.31
CA TYR A 13 15.14 -9.16 -12.87
C TYR A 13 13.75 -8.97 -13.52
N GLU A 14 13.50 -9.75 -14.57
CA GLU A 14 12.14 -10.04 -15.03
C GLU A 14 11.43 -10.77 -13.89
N ALA A 15 10.30 -10.23 -13.42
CA ALA A 15 9.60 -10.77 -12.27
C ALA A 15 8.09 -10.68 -12.46
N PRO A 16 7.36 -11.78 -12.25
CA PRO A 16 5.95 -11.91 -12.63
C PRO A 16 4.96 -11.18 -11.70
N ARG A 17 3.80 -10.89 -12.29
CA ARG A 17 2.62 -10.11 -11.86
C ARG A 17 2.15 -10.19 -10.40
N ASN A 18 2.50 -11.22 -9.63
CA ASN A 18 2.00 -11.40 -8.27
C ASN A 18 2.91 -10.86 -7.16
N GLY A 19 4.01 -10.22 -7.55
CA GLY A 19 4.76 -9.33 -6.68
C GLY A 19 4.00 -8.05 -6.30
N ARG A 20 2.84 -7.71 -6.86
CA ARG A 20 2.21 -6.40 -6.60
C ARG A 20 1.83 -6.16 -5.15
N LEU A 21 1.19 -7.12 -4.45
CA LEU A 21 0.89 -6.96 -3.03
C LEU A 21 2.12 -7.15 -2.14
N CYS A 22 3.01 -8.09 -2.46
CA CYS A 22 4.21 -8.31 -1.65
C CYS A 22 5.26 -7.20 -1.84
N ARG A 23 5.48 -6.72 -3.06
CA ARG A 23 6.32 -5.56 -3.38
C ARG A 23 5.64 -4.28 -3.01
N ALA A 24 4.31 -4.12 -3.10
CA ALA A 24 3.69 -2.91 -2.58
C ALA A 24 3.62 -2.92 -1.06
N VAL A 25 3.52 -4.06 -0.37
CA VAL A 25 3.66 -4.14 1.09
C VAL A 25 5.11 -3.95 1.50
N CYS A 26 6.09 -4.56 0.82
CA CYS A 26 7.51 -4.34 1.08
C CYS A 26 7.99 -2.94 0.65
N ALA A 27 7.44 -2.38 -0.43
CA ALA A 27 7.70 -1.01 -0.88
C ALA A 27 6.91 0.00 -0.07
N LEU A 28 5.67 -0.25 0.38
CA LEU A 28 4.98 0.60 1.35
C LEU A 28 5.66 0.53 2.71
N LEU A 29 6.11 -0.65 3.16
CA LEU A 29 6.91 -0.79 4.38
C LEU A 29 8.27 -0.13 4.21
N ALA A 30 8.93 -0.25 3.05
CA ALA A 30 10.19 0.45 2.76
C ALA A 30 9.98 1.95 2.59
N ILE A 31 8.85 2.41 2.03
CA ILE A 31 8.45 3.81 1.88
C ILE A 31 8.06 4.38 3.25
N LEU A 32 7.39 3.61 4.12
CA LEU A 32 7.07 3.99 5.50
C LEU A 32 8.31 3.97 6.39
N LEU A 33 9.23 3.02 6.18
CA LEU A 33 10.56 2.98 6.83
C LEU A 33 11.55 3.98 6.22
N SER A 34 11.34 4.47 5.00
CA SER A 34 12.11 5.57 4.38
C SER A 34 11.43 6.93 4.55
N LEU A 35 10.20 6.96 5.05
CA LEU A 35 9.53 8.14 5.63
C LEU A 35 9.92 8.35 7.10
N ALA A 36 10.34 7.29 7.80
CA ALA A 36 10.86 7.38 9.17
C ALA A 36 12.18 8.19 9.32
N PRO A 37 13.11 8.25 8.34
CA PRO A 37 14.30 9.09 8.40
C PRO A 37 14.05 10.52 7.86
N LEU A 38 12.83 10.88 7.43
CA LEU A 38 12.53 12.24 6.95
C LEU A 38 12.45 13.29 8.08
N VAL A 39 12.66 12.88 9.34
CA VAL A 39 12.97 13.78 10.47
C VAL A 39 14.49 13.98 10.66
N ALA A 40 15.33 13.29 9.88
CA ALA A 40 16.79 13.33 9.96
C ALA A 40 17.49 13.89 8.70
N SER A 41 16.80 14.64 7.84
CA SER A 41 17.47 15.42 6.78
C SER A 41 17.96 16.76 7.32
N ALA A 42 19.10 16.74 8.01
CA ALA A 42 19.89 17.95 8.31
C ALA A 42 21.37 17.80 7.88
N ALA A 43 21.77 16.69 7.26
CA ALA A 43 23.15 16.44 6.88
C ALA A 43 23.22 15.89 5.46
N LEU A 44 23.26 16.78 4.48
CA LEU A 44 23.96 16.65 3.18
C LEU A 44 23.62 17.89 2.33
N ALA A 45 24.11 19.04 2.77
CA ALA A 45 24.13 20.27 1.96
C ALA A 45 25.60 20.63 1.72
N GLN A 46 26.20 20.08 0.65
CA GLN A 46 27.42 20.61 0.06
C GLN A 46 27.61 20.06 -1.37
N SER A 47 27.94 20.98 -2.30
CA SER A 47 28.02 20.89 -3.77
C SER A 47 26.68 21.13 -4.49
N THR A 48 26.50 22.32 -5.06
CA THR A 48 25.18 22.84 -5.49
C THR A 48 24.97 23.04 -6.99
N VAL A 49 25.98 22.87 -7.86
CA VAL A 49 25.79 23.11 -9.32
C VAL A 49 26.12 21.88 -10.18
N ALA A 50 27.25 21.20 -9.93
CA ALA A 50 27.58 19.95 -10.64
C ALA A 50 26.70 18.75 -10.22
N SER A 51 26.15 18.80 -8.99
CA SER A 51 25.17 17.85 -8.48
C SER A 51 23.80 18.04 -9.12
N GLN A 52 23.36 19.29 -9.35
CA GLN A 52 22.07 19.61 -9.95
C GLN A 52 21.97 19.19 -11.43
N SER A 53 23.02 19.38 -12.24
CA SER A 53 23.00 18.94 -13.65
C SER A 53 22.96 17.42 -13.77
N SER A 54 23.72 16.72 -12.93
CA SER A 54 23.68 15.25 -12.82
C SER A 54 22.30 14.75 -12.35
N ALA A 55 21.73 15.39 -11.33
CA ALA A 55 20.39 15.08 -10.84
C ALA A 55 19.33 15.31 -11.93
N LEU A 56 19.35 16.44 -12.63
CA LEU A 56 18.42 16.75 -13.71
C LEU A 56 18.49 15.70 -14.84
N SER A 57 19.68 15.21 -15.19
CA SER A 57 19.83 14.14 -16.18
C SER A 57 19.23 12.80 -15.71
N THR A 58 19.34 12.50 -14.41
CA THR A 58 18.77 11.28 -13.81
C THR A 58 17.23 11.34 -13.81
N TRP A 59 16.66 12.49 -13.49
CA TRP A 59 15.20 12.67 -13.40
C TRP A 59 14.53 13.02 -14.74
N SER A 60 15.30 13.31 -15.80
CA SER A 60 14.78 13.42 -17.17
C SER A 60 14.69 12.07 -17.89
N GLU A 61 15.48 11.07 -17.47
CA GLU A 61 15.45 9.73 -18.07
C GLU A 61 14.04 9.10 -18.11
N PRO A 62 13.21 9.14 -17.04
CA PRO A 62 11.86 8.59 -17.08
C PRO A 62 10.94 9.33 -18.06
N VAL A 63 11.11 10.66 -18.18
CA VAL A 63 10.34 11.51 -19.10
C VAL A 63 10.67 11.16 -20.55
N ASP A 64 11.96 11.04 -20.87
CA ASP A 64 12.41 10.70 -22.21
C ASP A 64 12.03 9.25 -22.57
N ARG A 65 12.12 8.33 -21.60
CA ARG A 65 11.65 6.94 -21.76
C ARG A 65 10.15 6.88 -22.04
N ALA A 66 9.34 7.65 -21.31
CA ALA A 66 7.91 7.73 -21.52
C ALA A 66 7.56 8.29 -22.90
N GLN A 67 8.22 9.38 -23.31
CA GLN A 67 8.04 9.97 -24.63
C GLN A 67 8.43 8.97 -25.74
N LYS A 68 9.53 8.24 -25.56
CA LYS A 68 9.94 7.17 -26.47
C LYS A 68 8.89 6.07 -26.56
N TRP A 69 8.37 5.57 -25.44
CA TRP A 69 7.39 4.48 -25.45
C TRP A 69 6.04 4.90 -26.05
N ILE A 70 5.58 6.12 -25.76
CA ILE A 70 4.31 6.64 -26.29
C ILE A 70 4.42 6.91 -27.80
N SER A 71 5.59 7.29 -28.30
CA SER A 71 5.81 7.52 -29.74
C SER A 71 5.95 6.23 -30.57
N LEU A 72 6.10 5.06 -29.94
CA LEU A 72 6.11 3.79 -30.66
C LEU A 72 4.73 3.48 -31.26
N PRO A 73 4.66 2.77 -32.40
CA PRO A 73 3.39 2.24 -32.92
C PRO A 73 2.68 1.35 -31.90
N GLU A 74 1.34 1.32 -31.89
CA GLU A 74 0.54 0.57 -30.90
C GLU A 74 0.99 -0.91 -30.75
N ARG A 75 1.31 -1.58 -31.86
CA ARG A 75 1.80 -2.97 -31.88
C ARG A 75 3.11 -3.17 -31.10
N GLU A 76 3.99 -2.18 -31.09
CA GLU A 76 5.23 -2.24 -30.32
C GLU A 76 4.99 -1.87 -28.85
N GLN A 77 4.08 -0.93 -28.59
CA GLN A 77 3.66 -0.62 -27.24
C GLN A 77 3.06 -1.86 -26.56
N GLU A 78 2.32 -2.70 -27.27
CA GLU A 78 1.71 -3.94 -26.74
C GLU A 78 2.76 -4.94 -26.25
N LYS A 79 3.95 -4.97 -26.87
CA LYS A 79 5.06 -5.83 -26.44
C LYS A 79 5.66 -5.39 -25.10
N ILE A 80 5.46 -4.13 -24.70
CA ILE A 80 5.91 -3.62 -23.41
C ILE A 80 4.93 -4.11 -22.33
N ALA A 81 5.44 -4.97 -21.44
CA ALA A 81 4.70 -5.51 -20.31
C ALA A 81 4.03 -4.41 -19.47
N LEU A 82 2.80 -4.66 -19.01
CA LEU A 82 2.02 -3.69 -18.23
C LEU A 82 2.75 -3.21 -16.97
N ASP A 83 3.50 -4.08 -16.30
CA ASP A 83 4.26 -3.75 -15.09
C ASP A 83 5.33 -2.68 -15.35
N LYS A 84 5.90 -2.62 -16.56
CA LYS A 84 6.86 -1.59 -16.96
C LYS A 84 6.19 -0.23 -17.08
N TRP A 85 4.94 -0.18 -17.58
CA TRP A 85 4.16 1.05 -17.63
C TRP A 85 3.78 1.55 -16.24
N GLU A 86 3.41 0.64 -15.33
CA GLU A 86 3.08 1.00 -13.94
C GLU A 86 4.31 1.51 -13.17
N ALA A 87 5.48 0.90 -13.38
CA ALA A 87 6.75 1.39 -12.82
C ALA A 87 7.12 2.77 -13.38
N LEU A 88 6.99 2.95 -14.70
CA LEU A 88 7.22 4.23 -15.35
C LEU A 88 6.29 5.34 -14.79
N GLN A 89 5.04 5.00 -14.48
CA GLN A 89 4.12 5.96 -13.86
C GLN A 89 4.65 6.47 -12.51
N VAL A 90 5.19 5.57 -11.68
CA VAL A 90 5.81 5.93 -10.39
C VAL A 90 7.02 6.82 -10.59
N ASP A 91 7.91 6.46 -11.53
CA ASP A 91 9.11 7.24 -11.85
C ASP A 91 8.75 8.65 -12.34
N LEU A 92 7.70 8.80 -13.15
CA LEU A 92 7.20 10.09 -13.61
C LEU A 92 6.63 10.95 -12.47
N SER A 93 5.89 10.34 -11.54
CA SER A 93 5.37 11.03 -10.36
C SER A 93 6.50 11.58 -9.49
N PHE A 94 7.58 10.81 -9.29
CA PHE A 94 8.76 11.26 -8.56
C PHE A 94 9.55 12.32 -9.32
N SER A 95 9.75 12.16 -10.63
CA SER A 95 10.43 13.16 -11.47
C SER A 95 9.71 14.51 -11.44
N ARG A 96 8.38 14.49 -11.51
CA ARG A 96 7.53 15.69 -11.38
C ARG A 96 7.67 16.33 -9.99
N GLN A 97 7.72 15.53 -8.94
CA GLN A 97 7.84 16.03 -7.57
C GLN A 97 9.23 16.64 -7.31
N PHE A 98 10.29 15.95 -7.72
CA PHE A 98 11.66 16.46 -7.67
C PHE A 98 11.77 17.82 -8.37
N ALA A 99 11.26 17.91 -9.60
CA ALA A 99 11.28 19.14 -10.37
C ALA A 99 10.53 20.31 -9.68
N LEU A 100 9.43 20.01 -9.00
CA LEU A 100 8.66 21.00 -8.25
C LEU A 100 9.41 21.50 -7.01
N GLU A 101 10.00 20.58 -6.24
CA GLU A 101 10.72 20.89 -5.00
C GLU A 101 12.00 21.68 -5.30
N GLU A 102 12.82 21.21 -6.25
CA GLU A 102 14.07 21.86 -6.61
C GLU A 102 13.84 23.26 -7.23
N ALA A 103 12.78 23.42 -8.04
CA ALA A 103 12.42 24.73 -8.58
C ALA A 103 11.93 25.71 -7.50
N ALA A 104 11.29 25.19 -6.44
CA ALA A 104 10.80 26.01 -5.32
C ALA A 104 11.92 26.47 -4.39
N ASP A 105 12.93 25.63 -4.17
CA ASP A 105 14.12 26.00 -3.36
C ASP A 105 14.90 27.14 -4.02
N GLY A 106 14.93 27.15 -5.36
CA GLY A 106 15.49 28.22 -6.19
C GLY A 106 16.99 28.42 -6.00
N ASN A 107 17.57 29.43 -6.67
CA ASN A 107 18.98 29.78 -6.50
C ASN A 107 19.12 31.07 -5.67
N LEU A 108 19.95 31.05 -4.62
CA LEU A 108 20.27 32.25 -3.85
C LEU A 108 20.78 33.39 -4.75
N GLU A 109 21.63 33.05 -5.73
CA GLU A 109 22.17 34.00 -6.69
C GLU A 109 21.06 34.64 -7.54
N SER A 110 20.05 33.86 -7.97
CA SER A 110 18.89 34.43 -8.68
C SER A 110 18.10 35.39 -7.80
N ARG A 111 17.93 35.11 -6.50
CA ARG A 111 17.22 36.01 -5.57
C ARG A 111 17.99 37.30 -5.35
N ILE A 112 19.32 37.22 -5.24
CA ILE A 112 20.20 38.39 -5.12
C ILE A 112 20.12 39.25 -6.38
N LEU A 113 20.24 38.65 -7.58
CA LEU A 113 20.16 39.37 -8.85
C LEU A 113 18.77 39.99 -9.07
N GLN A 114 17.68 39.30 -8.68
CA GLN A 114 16.33 39.86 -8.71
C GLN A 114 16.16 41.05 -7.75
N ALA A 115 16.72 40.98 -6.54
CA ALA A 115 16.71 42.09 -5.60
C ALA A 115 17.51 43.29 -6.14
N GLN A 116 18.68 43.05 -6.75
CA GLN A 116 19.47 44.10 -7.41
C GLN A 116 18.72 44.73 -8.58
N LEU A 117 18.00 43.92 -9.38
CA LEU A 117 17.17 44.41 -10.47
C LEU A 117 16.00 45.26 -9.96
N ALA A 118 15.39 44.89 -8.83
CA ALA A 118 14.28 45.62 -8.22
C ALA A 118 14.72 47.00 -7.68
N GLU A 119 15.94 47.10 -7.13
CA GLU A 119 16.53 48.37 -6.67
C GLU A 119 16.78 49.36 -7.82
N LEU A 120 17.01 48.87 -9.05
CA LEU A 120 17.14 49.74 -10.25
C LEU A 120 15.79 50.35 -10.68
N GLY A 121 14.68 50.00 -10.04
CA GLY A 121 13.35 50.51 -10.35
C GLY A 121 12.71 49.88 -11.59
N PRO A 122 11.47 50.28 -11.92
CA PRO A 122 10.72 49.72 -13.04
C PRO A 122 11.38 50.02 -14.40
N VAL A 123 11.02 49.23 -15.41
CA VAL A 123 11.48 49.42 -16.80
C VAL A 123 11.04 50.82 -17.29
N PRO A 124 11.92 51.61 -17.92
CA PRO A 124 11.58 52.95 -18.40
C PRO A 124 10.46 52.89 -19.43
N THR A 125 9.55 53.85 -19.32
CA THR A 125 8.51 54.10 -20.33
C THR A 125 9.09 55.05 -21.39
N ALA A 126 8.58 55.03 -22.63
CA ALA A 126 9.10 55.85 -23.73
C ALA A 126 9.20 57.37 -23.41
N ASP A 127 8.40 57.85 -22.45
CA ASP A 127 8.35 59.25 -22.02
C ASP A 127 9.41 59.64 -20.98
N LYS A 128 10.12 58.67 -20.38
CA LYS A 128 11.22 58.89 -19.42
C LYS A 128 12.36 57.88 -19.66
N PRO A 129 13.29 58.19 -20.57
CA PRO A 129 14.45 57.36 -20.81
C PRO A 129 15.32 57.29 -19.54
N GLU A 130 15.86 56.11 -19.26
CA GLU A 130 16.77 55.90 -18.14
C GLU A 130 18.19 56.40 -18.45
N ASP A 131 18.97 56.67 -17.41
CA ASP A 131 20.38 57.02 -17.58
C ASP A 131 21.16 55.86 -18.23
N ALA A 132 22.09 56.18 -19.13
CA ALA A 132 22.83 55.18 -19.91
C ALA A 132 23.55 54.12 -19.06
N TRP A 133 24.06 54.50 -17.88
CA TRP A 133 24.73 53.57 -16.96
C TRP A 133 23.75 52.61 -16.26
N VAL A 134 22.50 53.05 -16.03
CA VAL A 134 21.43 52.21 -15.45
C VAL A 134 20.96 51.18 -16.46
N ALA A 135 20.77 51.60 -17.72
CA ALA A 135 20.46 50.71 -18.83
C ALA A 135 21.50 49.59 -18.97
N GLU A 136 22.79 49.98 -19.03
CA GLU A 136 23.88 49.01 -19.16
C GLU A 136 23.97 48.07 -17.95
N ARG A 137 23.75 48.58 -16.73
CA ARG A 137 23.73 47.74 -15.53
C ARG A 137 22.56 46.77 -15.52
N ARG A 138 21.36 47.21 -15.94
CA ARG A 138 20.18 46.36 -16.05
C ARG A 138 20.41 45.24 -17.07
N ASP A 139 20.98 45.53 -18.23
CA ASP A 139 21.29 44.52 -19.25
C ASP A 139 22.30 43.48 -18.74
N GLN A 140 23.34 43.90 -18.01
CA GLN A 140 24.28 42.98 -17.38
C GLN A 140 23.60 42.03 -16.38
N ILE A 141 22.75 42.57 -15.50
CA ILE A 141 22.01 41.75 -14.51
C ILE A 141 21.05 40.80 -15.22
N ASN A 142 20.33 41.25 -16.24
CA ASN A 142 19.42 40.40 -17.02
C ASN A 142 20.16 39.25 -17.73
N LEU A 143 21.35 39.50 -18.30
CA LEU A 143 22.19 38.46 -18.90
C LEU A 143 22.67 37.43 -17.87
N GLN A 144 23.05 37.87 -16.67
CA GLN A 144 23.44 36.97 -15.57
C GLN A 144 22.23 36.16 -15.08
N LEU A 145 21.10 36.83 -14.89
CA LEU A 145 19.86 36.25 -14.40
C LEU A 145 19.31 35.21 -15.38
N ALA A 146 19.39 35.44 -16.70
CA ALA A 146 19.04 34.45 -17.72
C ALA A 146 19.91 33.17 -17.62
N LYS A 147 21.21 33.30 -17.36
CA LYS A 147 22.11 32.13 -17.16
C LYS A 147 21.77 31.37 -15.87
N VAL A 148 21.53 32.08 -14.78
CA VAL A 148 21.23 31.49 -13.46
C VAL A 148 19.83 30.86 -13.41
N GLN A 149 18.87 31.40 -14.18
CA GLN A 149 17.50 30.88 -14.25
C GLN A 149 17.31 29.72 -15.22
N ALA A 150 18.20 29.54 -16.21
CA ALA A 150 18.15 28.43 -17.15
C ALA A 150 17.86 27.04 -16.49
N PRO A 151 18.53 26.64 -15.39
CA PRO A 151 18.21 25.37 -14.71
C PRO A 151 16.81 25.37 -14.06
N ILE A 152 16.34 26.49 -13.52
CA ILE A 152 14.99 26.60 -12.94
C ILE A 152 13.93 26.45 -14.03
N VAL A 153 14.15 27.08 -15.19
CA VAL A 153 13.27 26.92 -16.36
C VAL A 153 13.27 25.45 -16.84
N ALA A 154 14.42 24.79 -16.87
CA ALA A 154 14.51 23.37 -17.21
C ALA A 154 13.77 22.47 -16.21
N LEU A 155 13.76 22.80 -14.92
CA LEU A 155 12.96 22.10 -13.92
C LEU A 155 11.46 22.33 -14.14
N HIS A 156 11.03 23.55 -14.46
CA HIS A 156 9.63 23.81 -14.81
C HIS A 156 9.19 23.06 -16.08
N ASP A 157 10.05 22.99 -17.10
CA ASP A 157 9.80 22.18 -18.30
C ASP A 157 9.68 20.69 -17.93
N LEU A 158 10.61 20.16 -17.14
CA LEU A 158 10.57 18.78 -16.66
C LEU A 158 9.28 18.47 -15.90
N HIS A 159 8.87 19.37 -15.00
CA HIS A 159 7.62 19.25 -14.25
C HIS A 159 6.39 19.21 -15.18
N ALA A 160 6.35 20.12 -16.16
CA ALA A 160 5.25 20.19 -17.13
C ALA A 160 5.18 18.93 -18.01
N ARG A 161 6.32 18.51 -18.60
CA ARG A 161 6.43 17.30 -19.42
C ARG A 161 6.05 16.04 -18.63
N ALA A 162 6.62 15.87 -17.44
CA ALA A 162 6.29 14.73 -16.57
C ALA A 162 4.80 14.70 -16.20
N GLY A 163 4.19 15.86 -15.96
CA GLY A 163 2.76 15.98 -15.67
C GLY A 163 1.85 15.55 -16.82
N VAL A 164 2.19 15.90 -18.06
CA VAL A 164 1.44 15.47 -19.26
C VAL A 164 1.63 13.97 -19.49
N LEU A 165 2.87 13.50 -19.49
CA LEU A 165 3.20 12.09 -19.76
C LEU A 165 2.64 11.15 -18.69
N SER A 166 2.64 11.56 -17.42
CA SER A 166 2.02 10.77 -16.33
C SER A 166 0.54 10.53 -16.59
N ARG A 167 -0.21 11.56 -17.04
CA ARG A 167 -1.63 11.42 -17.39
C ARG A 167 -1.84 10.47 -18.58
N GLU A 168 -1.01 10.57 -19.61
CA GLU A 168 -1.10 9.69 -20.78
C GLU A 168 -0.79 8.22 -20.42
N VAL A 169 0.29 7.99 -19.68
CA VAL A 169 0.63 6.65 -19.18
C VAL A 169 -0.51 6.08 -18.33
N ALA A 170 -1.10 6.87 -17.44
CA ALA A 170 -2.22 6.43 -16.61
C ALA A 170 -3.45 6.04 -17.46
N GLN A 171 -3.74 6.77 -18.55
CA GLN A 171 -4.81 6.42 -19.47
C GLN A 171 -4.52 5.13 -20.24
N ILE A 172 -3.29 4.93 -20.72
CA ILE A 172 -2.86 3.71 -21.41
C ILE A 172 -3.02 2.51 -20.47
N VAL A 173 -2.50 2.61 -19.24
CA VAL A 173 -2.60 1.53 -18.24
C VAL A 173 -4.08 1.20 -17.96
N LYS A 174 -4.91 2.21 -17.70
CA LYS A 174 -6.34 2.02 -17.42
C LYS A 174 -7.08 1.40 -18.60
N ARG A 175 -6.75 1.82 -19.83
CA ARG A 175 -7.34 1.26 -21.06
C ARG A 175 -6.97 -0.22 -21.21
N ARG A 176 -5.70 -0.57 -21.02
CA ARG A 176 -5.22 -1.96 -21.12
C ARG A 176 -5.84 -2.86 -20.06
N GLN A 177 -5.86 -2.42 -18.80
CA GLN A 177 -6.51 -3.17 -17.72
C GLN A 177 -8.00 -3.41 -18.03
N ARG A 178 -8.71 -2.39 -18.56
CA ARG A 178 -10.11 -2.55 -18.96
C ARG A 178 -10.27 -3.57 -20.08
N ILE A 179 -9.45 -3.49 -21.13
CA ILE A 179 -9.50 -4.44 -22.25
C ILE A 179 -9.28 -5.84 -21.71
N GLU A 180 -8.22 -6.06 -20.93
CA GLU A 180 -7.90 -7.37 -20.38
C GLU A 180 -9.02 -7.97 -19.52
N LEU A 181 -9.68 -7.15 -18.69
CA LEU A 181 -10.79 -7.62 -17.85
C LEU A 181 -12.06 -7.91 -18.66
N LEU A 182 -12.32 -7.14 -19.73
CA LEU A 182 -13.55 -7.25 -20.53
C LEU A 182 -13.40 -8.16 -21.75
N THR A 183 -12.20 -8.58 -22.12
CA THR A 183 -11.99 -9.58 -23.17
C THR A 183 -12.64 -10.88 -22.72
N GLY A 184 -13.78 -11.20 -23.34
CA GLY A 184 -14.52 -12.43 -23.07
C GLY A 184 -13.78 -13.65 -23.61
N SER A 185 -13.71 -14.70 -22.80
CA SER A 185 -13.40 -16.05 -23.26
C SER A 185 -14.68 -16.75 -23.72
N ALA A 186 -14.55 -17.92 -24.37
CA ALA A 186 -15.70 -18.82 -24.51
C ALA A 186 -16.33 -19.08 -23.14
N SER A 187 -17.66 -19.20 -23.09
CA SER A 187 -18.38 -19.43 -21.84
C SER A 187 -18.04 -20.82 -21.28
N PRO A 188 -17.68 -20.94 -19.98
CA PRO A 188 -17.48 -22.23 -19.32
C PRO A 188 -18.73 -23.13 -19.26
N LEU A 189 -19.90 -22.59 -19.59
CA LEU A 189 -21.15 -23.37 -19.67
C LEU A 189 -21.22 -24.20 -20.95
N LEU A 190 -20.42 -23.86 -21.97
CA LEU A 190 -20.40 -24.56 -23.24
C LEU A 190 -19.38 -25.72 -23.19
N PRO A 191 -19.72 -26.92 -23.70
CA PRO A 191 -18.79 -28.05 -23.74
C PRO A 191 -17.49 -27.74 -24.48
N GLY A 192 -17.54 -26.91 -25.53
CA GLY A 192 -16.37 -26.53 -26.33
C GLY A 192 -15.25 -25.89 -25.49
N PHE A 193 -15.60 -25.09 -24.49
CA PHE A 193 -14.62 -24.47 -23.57
C PHE A 193 -13.74 -25.52 -22.87
N TRP A 194 -14.36 -26.61 -22.41
CA TRP A 194 -13.65 -27.69 -21.73
C TRP A 194 -12.86 -28.57 -22.69
N VAL A 195 -13.33 -28.72 -23.93
CA VAL A 195 -12.57 -29.40 -24.98
C VAL A 195 -11.29 -28.64 -25.29
N ASP A 196 -11.35 -27.32 -25.48
CA ASP A 196 -10.18 -26.48 -25.72
C ASP A 196 -9.22 -26.51 -24.53
N ALA A 197 -9.73 -26.34 -23.32
CA ALA A 197 -8.93 -26.46 -22.10
C ALA A 197 -8.24 -27.83 -21.96
N SER A 198 -8.92 -28.92 -22.33
CA SER A 198 -8.35 -30.27 -22.27
C SER A 198 -7.23 -30.48 -23.28
N ARG A 199 -7.33 -29.88 -24.48
CA ARG A 199 -6.28 -29.90 -25.51
C ARG A 199 -5.06 -29.13 -25.03
N ASP A 200 -5.28 -27.91 -24.51
CA ASP A 200 -4.22 -27.06 -23.96
C ASP A 200 -3.54 -27.71 -22.74
N THR A 201 -4.30 -28.43 -21.93
CA THR A 201 -3.77 -29.24 -20.82
C THR A 201 -2.90 -30.37 -21.35
N ALA A 202 -3.34 -31.08 -22.39
CA ALA A 202 -2.55 -32.15 -23.00
C ALA A 202 -1.25 -31.62 -23.65
N THR A 203 -1.28 -30.43 -24.25
CA THR A 203 -0.06 -29.79 -24.79
C THR A 203 0.91 -29.40 -23.68
N LEU A 204 0.43 -28.88 -22.54
CA LEU A 204 1.28 -28.65 -21.37
C LEU A 204 1.92 -29.94 -20.87
N PHE A 205 1.14 -31.00 -20.68
CA PHE A 205 1.67 -32.27 -20.18
C PHE A 205 2.72 -32.86 -21.10
N ARG A 206 2.52 -32.82 -22.43
CA ARG A 206 3.54 -33.24 -23.41
C ARG A 206 4.79 -32.36 -23.36
N GLY A 207 4.64 -31.05 -23.17
CA GLY A 207 5.76 -30.12 -22.99
C GLY A 207 6.57 -30.39 -21.71
N ILE A 208 5.89 -30.69 -20.61
CA ILE A 208 6.52 -31.07 -19.34
C ILE A 208 7.21 -32.44 -19.48
N GLU A 209 6.56 -33.41 -20.11
CA GLU A 209 7.12 -34.75 -20.32
C GLU A 209 8.43 -34.69 -21.13
N THR A 210 8.45 -33.92 -22.23
CA THR A 210 9.67 -33.72 -23.03
C THR A 210 10.78 -32.97 -22.29
N SER A 211 10.43 -32.08 -21.35
CA SER A 211 11.38 -31.32 -20.53
C SER A 211 11.91 -32.10 -19.32
N VAL A 212 11.06 -32.93 -18.69
CA VAL A 212 11.38 -33.71 -17.47
C VAL A 212 12.05 -35.05 -17.80
N ILE A 213 11.74 -35.68 -18.94
CA ILE A 213 12.41 -36.91 -19.37
C ILE A 213 13.84 -36.63 -19.88
N ARG A 214 14.12 -35.44 -20.43
CA ARG A 214 15.48 -35.03 -20.84
C ARG A 214 16.35 -34.50 -19.70
N ALA A 215 15.78 -34.17 -18.55
CA ALA A 215 16.56 -33.80 -17.37
C ALA A 215 17.26 -35.05 -16.80
N PRO A 216 18.58 -35.00 -16.52
CA PRO A 216 19.29 -36.08 -15.84
C PRO A 216 18.54 -36.53 -14.58
N GLU A 217 18.48 -37.84 -14.35
CA GLU A 217 17.77 -38.43 -13.20
C GLU A 217 18.25 -37.86 -11.86
N SER A 218 19.53 -37.50 -11.77
CA SER A 218 20.16 -36.83 -10.64
C SER A 218 19.50 -35.48 -10.30
N ILE A 219 19.15 -34.66 -11.29
CA ILE A 219 18.56 -33.32 -11.07
C ILE A 219 17.13 -33.44 -10.52
N ARG A 220 16.37 -34.46 -10.94
CA ARG A 220 14.97 -34.69 -10.50
C ARG A 220 14.89 -35.06 -9.02
N TRP A 221 15.74 -36.00 -8.58
CA TRP A 221 15.80 -36.40 -7.18
C TRP A 221 16.38 -35.30 -6.29
N VAL A 222 17.34 -34.51 -6.80
CA VAL A 222 17.82 -33.32 -6.09
C VAL A 222 16.71 -32.28 -5.93
N LEU A 223 15.92 -31.99 -6.97
CA LEU A 223 14.79 -31.06 -6.88
C LEU A 223 13.72 -31.54 -5.90
N ALA A 224 13.31 -32.81 -6.00
CA ALA A 224 12.31 -33.39 -5.11
C ALA A 224 12.80 -33.43 -3.66
N GLY A 225 14.07 -33.80 -3.44
CA GLY A 225 14.72 -33.77 -2.14
C GLY A 225 14.81 -32.36 -1.56
N LEU A 226 15.11 -31.37 -2.39
CA LEU A 226 15.21 -29.96 -2.00
C LEU A 226 13.84 -29.38 -1.65
N ILE A 227 12.79 -29.65 -2.44
CA ILE A 227 11.40 -29.26 -2.13
C ILE A 227 10.90 -29.96 -0.85
N ALA A 228 11.20 -31.24 -0.68
CA ALA A 228 10.82 -31.99 0.52
C ALA A 228 11.56 -31.43 1.76
N LEU A 229 12.86 -31.16 1.65
CA LEU A 229 13.66 -30.51 2.69
C LEU A 229 13.10 -29.13 3.02
N VAL A 230 12.65 -28.38 2.01
CA VAL A 230 12.06 -27.06 2.17
C VAL A 230 10.77 -27.10 2.97
N LEU A 231 9.86 -27.99 2.60
CA LEU A 231 8.58 -28.17 3.29
C LEU A 231 8.79 -28.71 4.71
N LEU A 232 9.74 -29.63 4.90
CA LEU A 232 10.10 -30.16 6.21
C LEU A 232 10.74 -29.10 7.11
N ALA A 233 11.73 -28.37 6.63
CA ALA A 233 12.41 -27.33 7.40
C ALA A 233 11.45 -26.19 7.78
N ALA A 234 10.58 -25.75 6.87
CA ALA A 234 9.56 -24.74 7.16
C ALA A 234 8.54 -25.25 8.21
N TRP A 235 8.09 -26.51 8.09
CA TRP A 235 7.19 -27.12 9.06
C TRP A 235 7.86 -27.26 10.44
N PHE A 236 9.05 -27.85 10.49
CA PHE A 236 9.77 -28.14 11.73
C PHE A 236 10.23 -26.84 12.41
N GLY A 237 10.81 -25.89 11.66
CA GLY A 237 11.23 -24.59 12.18
C GLY A 237 10.07 -23.81 12.77
N HIS A 238 8.92 -23.76 12.06
CA HIS A 238 7.71 -23.12 12.56
C HIS A 238 7.20 -23.78 13.85
N ARG A 239 7.12 -25.11 13.89
CA ARG A 239 6.68 -25.82 15.09
C ARG A 239 7.65 -25.71 16.24
N TRP A 240 8.95 -25.73 15.97
CA TRP A 240 9.98 -25.54 17.01
C TRP A 240 9.84 -24.17 17.66
N ILE A 241 9.78 -23.09 16.88
CA ILE A 241 9.63 -21.73 17.41
C ILE A 241 8.36 -21.58 18.24
N LEU A 242 7.22 -22.06 17.71
CA LEU A 242 5.96 -21.99 18.45
C LEU A 242 5.97 -22.83 19.73
N ARG A 243 6.66 -23.98 19.74
CA ARG A 243 6.83 -24.82 20.95
C ARG A 243 7.78 -24.19 21.96
N TRP A 244 8.86 -23.56 21.52
CA TRP A 244 9.81 -22.86 22.39
C TRP A 244 9.16 -21.66 23.08
N ILE A 245 8.36 -20.88 22.35
CA ILE A 245 7.56 -19.80 22.93
C ILE A 245 6.43 -20.39 23.80
N GLY A 246 5.84 -21.51 23.35
CA GLY A 246 5.07 -22.49 24.13
C GLY A 246 5.56 -22.68 25.55
N TRP A 247 6.77 -23.18 25.60
CA TRP A 247 7.49 -23.55 26.80
C TRP A 247 7.88 -22.31 27.61
N ALA A 248 8.43 -21.26 27.00
CA ALA A 248 8.81 -20.03 27.69
C ALA A 248 7.60 -19.36 28.37
N GLU A 249 6.42 -19.40 27.75
CA GLU A 249 5.17 -18.89 28.34
C GLU A 249 4.80 -19.59 29.64
N GLY A 250 4.96 -20.92 29.70
CA GLY A 250 4.67 -21.70 30.90
C GLY A 250 5.61 -21.41 32.09
N HIS A 251 6.71 -20.70 31.85
CA HIS A 251 7.68 -20.32 32.89
C HIS A 251 7.56 -18.85 33.31
N PHE A 252 6.61 -18.09 32.76
CA PHE A 252 6.42 -16.70 33.17
C PHE A 252 5.71 -16.61 34.52
N ALA A 253 6.37 -15.95 35.48
CA ALA A 253 5.85 -15.78 36.84
C ALA A 253 4.62 -14.86 36.96
N SER A 254 4.22 -14.16 35.89
CA SER A 254 3.06 -13.27 35.92
C SER A 254 2.10 -13.51 34.75
N ALA A 255 0.80 -13.47 35.04
CA ALA A 255 -0.26 -13.59 34.04
C ALA A 255 -0.19 -12.49 32.95
N ARG A 256 0.44 -11.33 33.25
CA ARG A 256 0.65 -10.26 32.26
C ARG A 256 1.72 -10.64 31.23
N LEU A 257 2.80 -11.29 31.67
CA LEU A 257 3.87 -11.77 30.80
C LEU A 257 3.41 -12.98 29.95
N GLU A 258 2.58 -13.86 30.51
CA GLU A 258 1.94 -14.96 29.76
C GLU A 258 1.08 -14.43 28.61
N LEU A 259 0.27 -13.41 28.89
CA LEU A 259 -0.56 -12.73 27.89
C LEU A 259 0.26 -12.01 26.82
N ALA A 260 1.36 -11.35 27.20
CA ALA A 260 2.28 -10.71 26.26
C ALA A 260 3.01 -11.74 25.39
N GLY A 261 3.41 -12.87 25.96
CA GLY A 261 3.97 -14.01 25.24
C GLY A 261 2.99 -14.56 24.20
N ALA A 262 1.71 -14.74 24.57
CA ALA A 262 0.68 -15.22 23.66
C ALA A 262 0.42 -14.25 22.49
N PHE A 263 0.55 -12.94 22.71
CA PHE A 263 0.52 -11.93 21.64
C PHE A 263 1.73 -12.05 20.71
N VAL A 264 2.95 -12.14 21.28
CA VAL A 264 4.18 -12.31 20.50
C VAL A 264 4.13 -13.61 19.68
N ARG A 265 3.63 -14.71 20.26
CA ARG A 265 3.44 -15.98 19.56
C ARG A 265 2.53 -15.83 18.34
N ASP A 266 1.41 -15.13 18.49
CA ASP A 266 0.46 -14.95 17.39
C ASP A 266 1.06 -14.07 16.27
N MET A 267 1.78 -13.00 16.62
CA MET A 267 2.49 -12.16 15.63
C MET A 267 3.65 -12.89 14.95
N LEU A 268 4.45 -13.64 15.72
CA LEU A 268 5.57 -14.41 15.20
C LEU A 268 5.11 -15.62 14.37
N GLY A 269 3.86 -16.06 14.56
CA GLY A 269 3.21 -17.05 13.70
C GLY A 269 3.09 -16.61 12.23
N LEU A 270 3.04 -15.30 11.98
CA LEU A 270 3.05 -14.70 10.64
C LEU A 270 4.48 -14.56 10.07
N LEU A 271 5.41 -14.07 10.89
CA LEU A 271 6.78 -13.76 10.46
C LEU A 271 7.67 -15.01 10.33
N SER A 272 7.53 -15.98 11.25
CA SER A 272 8.42 -17.15 11.30
C SER A 272 8.41 -17.99 10.01
N PRO A 273 7.27 -18.34 9.39
CA PRO A 273 7.30 -19.12 8.16
C PRO A 273 7.92 -18.34 7.00
N LEU A 274 7.74 -17.02 6.99
CA LEU A 274 8.26 -16.14 5.95
C LEU A 274 9.80 -16.06 6.00
N VAL A 275 10.35 -15.85 7.20
CA VAL A 275 11.80 -15.77 7.41
C VAL A 275 12.46 -17.11 7.11
N PHE A 276 11.89 -18.23 7.58
CA PHE A 276 12.45 -19.55 7.31
C PHE A 276 12.45 -19.88 5.82
N PHE A 277 11.32 -19.64 5.15
CA PHE A 277 11.21 -19.93 3.72
C PHE A 277 12.07 -18.99 2.87
N GLY A 278 12.15 -17.71 3.23
CA GLY A 278 13.03 -16.74 2.56
C GLY A 278 14.52 -17.05 2.73
N ALA A 279 14.96 -17.35 3.96
CA ALA A 279 16.35 -17.73 4.24
C ALA A 279 16.75 -19.00 3.47
N LEU A 280 15.83 -19.96 3.40
CA LEU A 280 16.03 -21.18 2.67
C LEU A 280 16.16 -20.98 1.16
N LEU A 281 15.34 -20.11 0.55
CA LEU A 281 15.51 -19.79 -0.86
C LEU A 281 16.82 -19.08 -1.14
N ALA A 282 17.25 -18.19 -0.25
CA ALA A 282 18.58 -17.57 -0.34
C ALA A 282 19.70 -18.63 -0.25
N ILE A 283 19.55 -19.65 0.59
CA ILE A 283 20.50 -20.78 0.68
C ILE A 283 20.49 -21.59 -0.63
N VAL A 284 19.32 -21.89 -1.19
CA VAL A 284 19.18 -22.66 -2.44
C VAL A 284 19.81 -21.91 -3.62
N GLU A 285 19.55 -20.60 -3.72
CA GLU A 285 20.14 -19.72 -4.74
C GLU A 285 21.67 -19.64 -4.59
N ALA A 286 22.18 -19.58 -3.35
CA ALA A 286 23.61 -19.57 -3.09
C ALA A 286 24.31 -20.92 -3.37
N LEU A 287 23.66 -22.06 -3.09
CA LEU A 287 24.25 -23.39 -3.27
C LEU A 287 24.18 -23.92 -4.70
N ALA A 288 23.25 -23.43 -5.52
CA ALA A 288 23.06 -23.91 -6.88
C ALA A 288 22.77 -22.76 -7.87
N PRO A 289 23.72 -21.83 -8.07
CA PRO A 289 23.55 -20.70 -8.99
C PRO A 289 23.37 -21.16 -10.45
N ASP A 290 23.93 -22.31 -10.83
CA ASP A 290 23.82 -22.89 -12.18
C ASP A 290 22.44 -23.51 -12.47
N LEU A 291 21.61 -23.73 -11.44
CA LEU A 291 20.20 -24.13 -11.60
C LEU A 291 19.32 -22.89 -11.82
N ALA A 292 19.65 -22.06 -12.81
CA ALA A 292 18.96 -20.79 -13.10
C ALA A 292 17.42 -20.93 -13.26
N GLY A 293 16.92 -22.12 -13.62
CA GLY A 293 15.48 -22.42 -13.68
C GLY A 293 14.78 -22.50 -12.32
N LEU A 294 15.50 -22.78 -11.23
CA LEU A 294 14.93 -22.77 -9.87
C LEU A 294 14.67 -21.35 -9.37
N GLY A 295 15.50 -20.37 -9.74
CA GLY A 295 15.26 -18.95 -9.43
C GLY A 295 13.95 -18.44 -10.05
N ALA A 296 13.64 -18.91 -11.27
CA ALA A 296 12.37 -18.60 -11.95
C ALA A 296 11.14 -19.18 -11.21
N LEU A 297 11.29 -20.31 -10.51
CA LEU A 297 10.22 -20.95 -9.70
C LEU A 297 10.21 -20.47 -8.24
N ALA A 298 11.32 -19.95 -7.73
CA ALA A 298 11.46 -19.47 -6.35
C ALA A 298 10.51 -18.31 -6.05
N THR A 299 10.40 -17.35 -6.98
CA THR A 299 9.51 -16.18 -6.82
C THR A 299 8.02 -16.57 -6.80
N PRO A 300 7.51 -17.39 -7.74
CA PRO A 300 6.16 -17.96 -7.67
C PRO A 300 5.91 -18.76 -6.38
N ALA A 301 6.88 -19.58 -5.96
CA ALA A 301 6.77 -20.38 -4.74
C ALA A 301 6.71 -19.49 -3.48
N LEU A 302 7.48 -18.41 -3.42
CA LEU A 302 7.39 -17.38 -2.38
C LEU A 302 6.01 -16.77 -2.29
N GLY A 303 5.45 -16.37 -3.44
CA GLY A 303 4.10 -15.82 -3.51
C GLY A 303 3.06 -16.79 -2.97
N ALA A 304 3.15 -18.08 -3.33
CA ALA A 304 2.24 -19.12 -2.88
C ALA A 304 2.36 -19.39 -1.37
N VAL A 305 3.58 -19.49 -0.85
CA VAL A 305 3.83 -19.69 0.59
C VAL A 305 3.36 -18.49 1.39
N LEU A 306 3.64 -17.26 0.93
CA LEU A 306 3.15 -16.03 1.56
C LEU A 306 1.62 -16.03 1.64
N ALA A 307 0.94 -16.30 0.52
CA ALA A 307 -0.52 -16.37 0.49
C ALA A 307 -1.04 -17.42 1.48
N PHE A 308 -0.48 -18.63 1.46
CA PHE A 308 -0.86 -19.68 2.41
C PHE A 308 -0.67 -19.23 3.86
N VAL A 309 0.49 -18.67 4.20
CA VAL A 309 0.84 -18.25 5.56
C VAL A 309 -0.08 -17.13 6.03
N VAL A 310 -0.33 -16.12 5.22
CA VAL A 310 -1.19 -14.97 5.56
C VAL A 310 -2.64 -15.43 5.80
N PHE A 311 -3.23 -16.17 4.87
CA PHE A 311 -4.62 -16.63 5.00
C PHE A 311 -4.80 -17.66 6.12
N ARG A 312 -3.82 -18.54 6.32
CA ARG A 312 -3.79 -19.48 7.45
C ARG A 312 -3.68 -18.74 8.78
N TRP A 313 -2.74 -17.82 8.90
CA TRP A 313 -2.53 -17.01 10.08
C TRP A 313 -3.81 -16.24 10.41
N LEU A 314 -4.39 -15.56 9.43
CA LEU A 314 -5.63 -14.81 9.61
C LEU A 314 -6.78 -15.73 10.07
N GLY A 315 -6.92 -16.91 9.46
CA GLY A 315 -7.90 -17.90 9.90
C GLY A 315 -7.71 -18.30 11.37
N HIS A 316 -6.47 -18.59 11.77
CA HIS A 316 -6.14 -18.95 13.14
C HIS A 316 -6.41 -17.79 14.11
N SER A 317 -5.92 -16.59 13.82
CA SER A 317 -6.07 -15.39 14.64
C SER A 317 -7.53 -14.94 14.81
N LEU A 318 -8.38 -15.09 13.79
CA LEU A 318 -9.78 -14.71 13.89
C LEU A 318 -10.63 -15.68 14.71
N PHE A 319 -10.37 -16.99 14.61
CA PHE A 319 -11.24 -18.03 15.19
C PHE A 319 -10.66 -18.73 16.42
N MET A 320 -9.35 -18.91 16.49
CA MET A 320 -8.64 -19.52 17.62
C MET A 320 -7.33 -18.76 17.94
N PRO A 321 -7.39 -17.46 18.29
CA PRO A 321 -6.19 -16.71 18.62
C PRO A 321 -5.50 -17.29 19.85
N SER A 322 -4.15 -17.30 19.82
CA SER A 322 -3.33 -17.64 20.97
C SER A 322 -3.59 -16.67 22.13
N PHE A 323 -3.76 -15.38 21.80
CA PHE A 323 -4.13 -14.32 22.72
C PHE A 323 -5.67 -14.18 22.82
N LYS A 324 -6.27 -14.87 23.79
CA LYS A 324 -7.72 -14.93 24.00
C LYS A 324 -8.42 -13.56 24.11
N PRO A 325 -7.86 -12.51 24.75
CA PRO A 325 -8.52 -11.19 24.83
C PRO A 325 -8.79 -10.56 23.46
N ALA A 326 -7.96 -10.85 22.45
CA ALA A 326 -8.15 -10.31 21.10
C ALA A 326 -9.18 -11.06 20.24
N ARG A 327 -9.87 -12.06 20.78
CA ARG A 327 -10.86 -12.85 20.02
C ARG A 327 -11.99 -11.97 19.49
N ILE A 328 -12.07 -11.81 18.17
CA ILE A 328 -13.11 -10.99 17.51
C ILE A 328 -14.44 -11.72 17.49
N PHE A 329 -14.43 -12.99 17.06
CA PHE A 329 -15.64 -13.77 16.93
C PHE A 329 -15.84 -14.67 18.14
N LEU A 330 -16.86 -14.36 18.94
CA LEU A 330 -17.32 -15.22 20.02
C LEU A 330 -18.32 -16.21 19.43
N MET A 331 -17.96 -17.49 19.34
CA MET A 331 -18.82 -18.55 18.81
C MET A 331 -18.62 -19.85 19.59
N PRO A 332 -19.59 -20.77 19.58
CA PRO A 332 -19.39 -22.11 20.12
C PRO A 332 -18.24 -22.87 19.42
N ALA A 333 -17.46 -23.66 20.18
CA ALA A 333 -16.26 -24.38 19.70
C ALA A 333 -16.48 -25.24 18.44
N LYS A 334 -17.70 -25.79 18.25
CA LYS A 334 -18.06 -26.54 17.05
C LYS A 334 -17.98 -25.70 15.76
N TYR A 335 -18.36 -24.42 15.83
CA TYR A 335 -18.33 -23.50 14.70
C TYR A 335 -16.92 -22.94 14.49
N GLU A 336 -16.16 -22.71 15.56
CA GLU A 336 -14.74 -22.29 15.46
C GLU A 336 -13.91 -23.30 14.66
N ARG A 337 -14.01 -24.61 14.98
CA ARG A 337 -13.27 -25.66 14.24
C ARG A 337 -13.67 -25.73 12.77
N ARG A 338 -14.96 -25.56 12.47
CA ARG A 338 -15.47 -25.56 11.09
C ARG A 338 -15.00 -24.33 10.31
N ALA A 339 -15.01 -23.15 10.95
CA ALA A 339 -14.51 -21.91 10.38
C ALA A 339 -13.01 -22.01 10.08
N LEU A 340 -12.21 -22.56 11.00
CA LEU A 340 -10.79 -22.82 10.76
C LEU A 340 -10.54 -23.69 9.52
N ARG A 341 -11.26 -24.82 9.38
CA ARG A 341 -11.11 -25.69 8.20
C ARG A 341 -11.45 -24.96 6.89
N ALA A 342 -12.48 -24.11 6.92
CA ALA A 342 -12.84 -23.27 5.76
C ALA A 342 -11.74 -22.23 5.46
N SER A 343 -11.12 -21.64 6.48
CA SER A 343 -9.97 -20.73 6.30
C SER A 343 -8.73 -21.45 5.75
N TYR A 344 -8.47 -22.69 6.17
CA TYR A 344 -7.39 -23.51 5.59
C TYR A 344 -7.63 -23.83 4.13
N LEU A 345 -8.88 -24.18 3.76
CA LEU A 345 -9.25 -24.35 2.37
C LEU A 345 -9.00 -23.06 1.58
N LEU A 346 -9.44 -21.91 2.10
CA LEU A 346 -9.18 -20.63 1.47
C LEU A 346 -7.68 -20.34 1.32
N ALA A 347 -6.87 -20.63 2.33
CA ALA A 347 -5.42 -20.47 2.28
C ALA A 347 -4.75 -21.34 1.21
N ILE A 348 -5.19 -22.60 1.05
CA ILE A 348 -4.69 -23.50 0.01
C ILE A 348 -5.07 -22.97 -1.38
N VAL A 349 -6.33 -22.56 -1.56
CA VAL A 349 -6.80 -22.07 -2.86
C VAL A 349 -6.10 -20.76 -3.24
N MET A 350 -5.91 -19.83 -2.29
CA MET A 350 -5.16 -18.59 -2.54
C MET A 350 -3.67 -18.84 -2.80
N ALA A 351 -3.08 -19.87 -2.20
CA ALA A 351 -1.72 -20.28 -2.52
C ALA A 351 -1.60 -20.85 -3.95
N ALA A 352 -2.56 -21.68 -4.36
CA ALA A 352 -2.63 -22.21 -5.72
C ALA A 352 -2.86 -21.10 -6.76
N GLU A 353 -3.69 -20.12 -6.43
CA GLU A 353 -3.91 -18.90 -7.21
C GLU A 353 -2.63 -18.09 -7.41
N SER A 354 -1.89 -17.84 -6.33
CA SER A 354 -0.64 -17.09 -6.36
C SER A 354 0.45 -17.81 -7.16
N LEU A 355 0.49 -19.14 -7.07
CA LEU A 355 1.39 -19.95 -7.90
C LEU A 355 1.02 -19.82 -9.39
N ALA A 356 -0.27 -19.90 -9.70
CA ALA A 356 -0.71 -20.03 -11.08
C ALA A 356 -0.69 -18.73 -11.88
N SER A 357 -1.06 -17.62 -11.26
CA SER A 357 -0.92 -16.26 -11.79
C SER A 357 0.51 -15.92 -12.22
N SER A 358 1.51 -16.53 -11.59
CA SER A 358 2.91 -16.35 -11.96
C SER A 358 3.28 -16.95 -13.32
N PHE A 359 2.46 -17.87 -13.84
CA PHE A 359 2.65 -18.49 -15.15
C PHE A 359 1.67 -17.94 -16.20
N HIS A 360 0.97 -16.83 -15.93
CA HIS A 360 -0.04 -16.30 -16.84
C HIS A 360 0.54 -15.97 -18.22
N ASP A 361 1.71 -15.34 -18.28
CA ASP A 361 2.35 -14.97 -19.56
C ASP A 361 2.77 -16.22 -20.36
N SER A 362 3.28 -17.26 -19.69
CA SER A 362 3.61 -18.55 -20.33
C SER A 362 2.37 -19.35 -20.74
N ARG A 363 1.22 -19.10 -20.12
CA ARG A 363 -0.07 -19.74 -20.47
C ARG A 363 -0.92 -18.88 -21.41
N ALA A 364 -0.49 -17.66 -21.74
CA ALA A 364 -1.24 -16.81 -22.66
C ALA A 364 -1.37 -17.47 -24.06
N GLU A 365 -0.38 -18.29 -24.44
CA GLU A 365 -0.42 -19.11 -25.65
C GLU A 365 -1.43 -20.29 -25.57
N LEU A 366 -1.92 -20.60 -24.36
CA LEU A 366 -2.85 -21.68 -24.03
C LEU A 366 -4.12 -21.10 -23.39
N ALA A 367 -4.82 -20.27 -24.16
CA ALA A 367 -5.94 -19.47 -23.70
C ALA A 367 -7.09 -20.30 -23.08
N GLY A 368 -7.33 -21.52 -23.57
CA GLY A 368 -8.37 -22.41 -23.05
C GLY A 368 -8.04 -22.92 -21.64
N LEU A 369 -6.79 -23.34 -21.42
CA LEU A 369 -6.31 -23.75 -20.10
C LEU A 369 -6.34 -22.58 -19.09
N ASP A 370 -5.81 -21.42 -19.46
CA ASP A 370 -5.74 -20.25 -18.56
C ASP A 370 -7.14 -19.85 -18.09
N ALA A 371 -8.11 -19.79 -19.01
CA ALA A 371 -9.50 -19.48 -18.69
C ALA A 371 -10.14 -20.58 -17.84
N ALA A 372 -9.98 -21.86 -18.17
CA ALA A 372 -10.57 -22.95 -17.38
C ALA A 372 -10.02 -22.98 -15.95
N PHE A 373 -8.72 -22.81 -15.81
CA PHE A 373 -8.06 -22.77 -14.52
C PHE A 373 -8.52 -21.57 -13.68
N ALA A 374 -8.59 -20.37 -14.27
CA ALA A 374 -9.11 -19.18 -13.60
C ALA A 374 -10.57 -19.36 -13.13
N PHE A 375 -11.41 -20.00 -13.96
CA PHE A 375 -12.80 -20.30 -13.58
C PHE A 375 -12.89 -21.32 -12.44
N VAL A 376 -12.05 -22.36 -12.44
CA VAL A 376 -11.98 -23.33 -11.32
C VAL A 376 -11.54 -22.66 -10.03
N ILE A 377 -10.56 -21.74 -10.08
CA ILE A 377 -10.17 -20.94 -8.92
C ILE A 377 -11.34 -20.09 -8.44
N VAL A 378 -12.01 -19.36 -9.32
CA VAL A 378 -13.18 -18.54 -8.97
C VAL A 378 -14.19 -19.37 -8.18
N LEU A 379 -14.53 -20.56 -8.67
CA LEU A 379 -15.49 -21.44 -8.01
C LEU A 379 -14.97 -21.94 -6.65
N ALA A 380 -13.72 -22.38 -6.58
CA ALA A 380 -13.11 -22.89 -5.35
C ALA A 380 -13.04 -21.79 -4.27
N VAL A 381 -12.63 -20.60 -4.65
CA VAL A 381 -12.52 -19.43 -3.79
C VAL A 381 -13.91 -18.95 -3.36
N ALA A 382 -14.85 -18.80 -4.30
CA ALA A 382 -16.23 -18.39 -3.99
C ALA A 382 -16.90 -19.39 -3.04
N TYR A 383 -16.72 -20.70 -3.28
CA TYR A 383 -17.23 -21.74 -2.39
C TYR A 383 -16.60 -21.66 -0.99
N ALA A 384 -15.27 -21.57 -0.89
CA ALA A 384 -14.57 -21.48 0.40
C ALA A 384 -15.01 -20.23 1.20
N ALA A 385 -15.06 -19.07 0.53
CA ALA A 385 -15.50 -17.83 1.14
C ALA A 385 -16.98 -17.88 1.55
N TRP A 386 -17.87 -18.37 0.68
CA TRP A 386 -19.29 -18.51 0.99
C TRP A 386 -19.53 -19.40 2.21
N ARG A 387 -18.84 -20.56 2.26
CA ARG A 387 -18.87 -21.48 3.40
C ARG A 387 -18.40 -20.80 4.67
N LEU A 388 -17.29 -20.05 4.62
CA LEU A 388 -16.77 -19.31 5.75
C LEU A 388 -17.78 -18.26 6.24
N LEU A 389 -18.32 -17.43 5.34
CA LEU A 389 -19.31 -16.41 5.69
C LEU A 389 -20.61 -17.02 6.27
N ALA A 390 -21.02 -18.19 5.81
CA ALA A 390 -22.19 -18.90 6.33
C ALA A 390 -21.93 -19.44 7.75
N ILE A 391 -20.77 -20.09 7.98
CA ILE A 391 -20.39 -20.62 9.29
C ILE A 391 -20.27 -19.48 10.32
N VAL A 392 -19.65 -18.36 9.93
CA VAL A 392 -19.51 -17.18 10.79
C VAL A 392 -20.88 -16.61 11.16
N HIS A 393 -21.78 -16.48 10.18
CA HIS A 393 -23.12 -15.99 10.43
C HIS A 393 -23.89 -16.88 11.42
N ILE A 394 -23.90 -18.21 11.19
CA ILE A 394 -24.61 -19.16 12.04
C ILE A 394 -24.00 -19.20 13.45
N GLY A 395 -22.67 -19.25 13.54
CA GLY A 395 -21.98 -19.30 14.84
C GLY A 395 -22.20 -18.03 15.67
N LEU A 396 -22.24 -16.87 15.03
CA LEU A 396 -22.51 -15.60 15.70
C LEU A 396 -23.98 -15.48 16.14
N VAL A 397 -24.93 -15.94 15.32
CA VAL A 397 -26.36 -16.02 15.73
C VAL A 397 -26.54 -16.95 16.91
N ALA A 398 -25.87 -18.11 16.91
CA ALA A 398 -25.91 -19.04 18.03
C ALA A 398 -25.33 -18.42 19.32
N HIS A 399 -24.28 -17.61 19.21
CA HIS A 399 -23.72 -16.89 20.34
C HIS A 399 -24.67 -15.82 20.89
N VAL A 400 -25.26 -14.97 20.04
CA VAL A 400 -26.22 -13.94 20.49
C VAL A 400 -27.45 -14.57 21.15
N ARG A 401 -27.97 -15.68 20.61
CA ARG A 401 -29.10 -16.40 21.23
C ARG A 401 -28.78 -16.95 22.62
N SER A 402 -27.53 -17.27 22.90
CA SER A 402 -27.10 -17.76 24.22
C SER A 402 -26.74 -16.62 25.18
N HIS A 403 -26.49 -15.41 24.68
CA HIS A 403 -26.03 -14.25 25.46
C HIS A 403 -26.70 -12.96 24.94
N PRO A 404 -28.02 -12.77 25.16
CA PRO A 404 -28.78 -11.67 24.56
C PRO A 404 -28.31 -10.27 25.01
N GLU A 405 -27.65 -10.15 26.17
CA GLU A 405 -27.23 -8.84 26.72
C GLU A 405 -25.92 -8.28 26.15
N LYS A 406 -25.15 -9.08 25.41
CA LYS A 406 -23.86 -8.65 24.84
C LYS A 406 -23.81 -8.93 23.34
N SER A 407 -23.41 -7.92 22.56
CA SER A 407 -22.90 -8.05 21.18
C SER A 407 -23.90 -8.05 20.00
N ASP A 408 -24.91 -7.16 20.02
CA ASP A 408 -25.74 -6.97 18.80
C ASP A 408 -25.20 -5.83 17.88
N LYS A 409 -24.63 -4.77 18.45
CA LYS A 409 -24.23 -3.57 17.68
C LYS A 409 -23.09 -3.82 16.68
N LEU A 410 -21.98 -4.45 17.11
CA LEU A 410 -20.82 -4.72 16.22
C LEU A 410 -21.21 -5.63 15.03
N ARG A 411 -22.06 -6.63 15.30
CA ARG A 411 -22.60 -7.54 14.29
C ARG A 411 -23.45 -6.81 13.26
N GLN A 412 -24.40 -5.99 13.71
CA GLN A 412 -25.37 -5.35 12.84
C GLN A 412 -24.78 -4.18 12.05
N VAL A 413 -23.94 -3.35 12.68
CA VAL A 413 -23.43 -2.12 12.05
C VAL A 413 -22.24 -2.39 11.13
N ILE A 414 -21.35 -3.33 11.48
CA ILE A 414 -20.08 -3.51 10.76
C ILE A 414 -20.03 -4.84 10.00
N LEU A 415 -20.28 -5.97 10.68
CA LEU A 415 -20.05 -7.29 10.06
C LEU A 415 -21.11 -7.66 9.01
N ARG A 416 -22.39 -7.29 9.25
CA ARG A 416 -23.49 -7.58 8.32
C ARG A 416 -23.31 -6.90 6.95
N PRO A 417 -23.08 -5.58 6.84
CA PRO A 417 -22.91 -4.95 5.53
C PRO A 417 -21.67 -5.48 4.79
N ILE A 418 -20.54 -5.68 5.49
CA ILE A 418 -19.34 -6.27 4.89
C ILE A 418 -19.62 -7.67 4.32
N ALA A 419 -20.29 -8.53 5.09
CA ALA A 419 -20.65 -9.87 4.63
C ALA A 419 -21.67 -9.84 3.48
N GLN A 420 -22.58 -8.87 3.43
CA GLN A 420 -23.52 -8.71 2.33
C GLN A 420 -22.81 -8.27 1.04
N VAL A 421 -21.97 -7.24 1.11
CA VAL A 421 -21.17 -6.76 -0.04
C VAL A 421 -20.24 -7.85 -0.56
N ALA A 422 -19.58 -8.60 0.34
CA ALA A 422 -18.73 -9.72 -0.07
C ALA A 422 -19.54 -10.83 -0.77
N ARG A 423 -20.74 -11.17 -0.27
CA ARG A 423 -21.59 -12.19 -0.92
C ARG A 423 -22.08 -11.73 -2.28
N THR A 424 -22.52 -10.48 -2.42
CA THR A 424 -22.99 -9.96 -3.71
C THR A 424 -21.83 -9.92 -4.71
N ALA A 425 -20.64 -9.48 -4.30
CA ALA A 425 -19.45 -9.50 -5.15
C ALA A 425 -19.08 -10.92 -5.62
N LEU A 426 -19.12 -11.92 -4.72
CA LEU A 426 -18.86 -13.31 -5.07
C LEU A 426 -19.89 -13.87 -6.07
N ILE A 427 -21.19 -13.55 -5.89
CA ILE A 427 -22.24 -13.96 -6.84
C ILE A 427 -22.00 -13.30 -8.20
N ILE A 428 -21.79 -11.99 -8.23
CA ILE A 428 -21.52 -11.24 -9.47
C ILE A 428 -20.33 -11.84 -10.20
N ALA A 429 -19.27 -12.18 -9.48
CA ALA A 429 -18.09 -12.79 -10.08
C ALA A 429 -18.40 -14.15 -10.70
N VAL A 430 -19.00 -15.08 -9.96
CA VAL A 430 -19.37 -16.40 -10.49
C VAL A 430 -20.27 -16.29 -11.72
N VAL A 431 -21.25 -15.37 -11.69
CA VAL A 431 -22.14 -15.12 -12.84
C VAL A 431 -21.36 -14.56 -14.02
N ALA A 432 -20.50 -13.55 -13.82
CA ALA A 432 -19.66 -12.99 -14.87
C ALA A 432 -18.76 -14.06 -15.52
N GLY A 433 -18.16 -14.93 -14.70
CA GLY A 433 -17.32 -16.04 -15.16
C GLY A 433 -18.11 -17.04 -15.98
N ALA A 434 -19.34 -17.38 -15.57
CA ALA A 434 -20.22 -18.27 -16.30
C ALA A 434 -20.58 -17.72 -17.70
N PHE A 435 -20.71 -16.41 -17.85
CA PHE A 435 -20.97 -15.76 -19.15
C PHE A 435 -19.72 -15.56 -20.02
N GLY A 436 -18.54 -16.02 -19.60
CA GLY A 436 -17.29 -15.89 -20.37
C GLY A 436 -16.43 -14.70 -19.97
N PHE A 437 -16.84 -13.86 -19.02
CA PHE A 437 -15.99 -12.82 -18.43
C PHE A 437 -15.12 -13.39 -17.30
N VAL A 438 -14.35 -14.43 -17.61
CA VAL A 438 -13.56 -15.19 -16.62
C VAL A 438 -12.49 -14.33 -15.94
N ARG A 439 -11.82 -13.44 -16.68
CA ARG A 439 -10.80 -12.53 -16.14
C ARG A 439 -11.40 -11.52 -15.16
N LEU A 440 -12.53 -10.90 -15.53
CA LEU A 440 -13.29 -10.03 -14.64
C LEU A 440 -13.74 -10.76 -13.37
N SER A 441 -14.30 -11.96 -13.53
CA SER A 441 -14.72 -12.81 -12.42
C SER A 441 -13.56 -13.11 -11.47
N TYR A 442 -12.45 -13.58 -12.01
CA TYR A 442 -11.24 -13.88 -11.26
C TYR A 442 -10.77 -12.66 -10.46
N TYR A 443 -10.66 -11.52 -11.13
CA TYR A 443 -10.28 -10.26 -10.52
C TYR A 443 -11.22 -9.85 -9.37
N VAL A 444 -12.54 -9.84 -9.59
CA VAL A 444 -13.51 -9.45 -8.54
C VAL A 444 -13.42 -10.39 -7.33
N VAL A 445 -13.28 -11.70 -7.52
CA VAL A 445 -13.16 -12.66 -6.41
C VAL A 445 -11.88 -12.42 -5.61
N THR A 446 -10.72 -12.32 -6.27
CA THR A 446 -9.42 -12.17 -5.59
C THR A 446 -9.30 -10.80 -4.92
N SER A 447 -9.78 -9.72 -5.54
CA SER A 447 -9.86 -8.37 -4.96
C SER A 447 -10.75 -8.33 -3.72
N THR A 448 -11.93 -8.96 -3.77
CA THR A 448 -12.87 -9.01 -2.65
C THR A 448 -12.26 -9.72 -1.44
N ILE A 449 -11.60 -10.86 -1.66
CA ILE A 449 -11.04 -11.67 -0.58
C ILE A 449 -9.77 -11.07 -0.01
N SER A 450 -8.94 -10.45 -0.85
CA SER A 450 -7.78 -9.68 -0.39
C SER A 450 -8.23 -8.48 0.45
N SER A 451 -9.25 -7.75 0.00
CA SER A 451 -9.86 -6.65 0.78
C SER A 451 -10.37 -7.14 2.14
N LEU A 452 -11.08 -8.26 2.16
CA LEU A 452 -11.61 -8.85 3.39
C LEU A 452 -10.47 -9.28 4.34
N ALA A 453 -9.40 -9.84 3.78
CA ALA A 453 -8.21 -10.24 4.53
C ALA A 453 -7.50 -9.03 5.16
N ILE A 454 -7.35 -7.93 4.40
CA ILE A 454 -6.75 -6.68 4.88
C ILE A 454 -7.60 -6.07 5.99
N VAL A 455 -8.91 -5.96 5.80
CA VAL A 455 -9.83 -5.38 6.80
C VAL A 455 -9.83 -6.20 8.09
N PHE A 456 -10.00 -7.53 8.01
CA PHE A 456 -10.01 -8.35 9.22
C PHE A 456 -8.63 -8.49 9.87
N GLY A 457 -7.56 -8.49 9.08
CA GLY A 457 -6.19 -8.43 9.58
C GLY A 457 -5.95 -7.14 10.36
N ALA A 458 -6.36 -5.99 9.81
CA ALA A 458 -6.28 -4.70 10.48
C ALA A 458 -7.10 -4.69 11.79
N VAL A 459 -8.37 -5.12 11.75
CA VAL A 459 -9.21 -5.18 12.96
C VAL A 459 -8.61 -6.10 14.03
N PHE A 460 -8.02 -7.24 13.62
CA PHE A 460 -7.35 -8.15 14.53
C PHE A 460 -6.10 -7.55 15.16
N ILE A 461 -5.22 -6.93 14.36
CA ILE A 461 -4.01 -6.26 14.84
C ILE A 461 -4.40 -5.11 15.79
N PHE A 462 -5.37 -4.28 15.40
CA PHE A 462 -5.90 -3.20 16.23
C PHE A 462 -6.39 -3.72 17.60
N LYS A 463 -7.24 -4.74 17.60
CA LYS A 463 -7.77 -5.33 18.83
C LYS A 463 -6.66 -5.95 19.67
N SER A 464 -5.74 -6.68 19.04
CA SER A 464 -4.62 -7.34 19.72
C SER A 464 -3.69 -6.35 20.40
N VAL A 465 -3.27 -5.30 19.70
CA VAL A 465 -2.40 -4.25 20.25
C VAL A 465 -3.11 -3.46 21.34
N THR A 466 -4.39 -3.14 21.15
CA THR A 466 -5.18 -2.42 22.16
C THR A 466 -5.32 -3.22 23.45
N GLU A 467 -5.68 -4.50 23.35
CA GLU A 467 -5.83 -5.37 24.52
C GLU A 467 -4.48 -5.76 25.16
N ALA A 468 -3.41 -5.86 24.37
CA ALA A 468 -2.06 -6.03 24.90
C ALA A 468 -1.61 -4.77 25.68
N ALA A 469 -1.84 -3.58 25.13
CA ALA A 469 -1.52 -2.33 25.80
C ALA A 469 -2.33 -2.14 27.08
N THR A 470 -3.63 -2.45 27.08
CA THR A 470 -4.48 -2.33 28.28
C THR A 470 -4.06 -3.31 29.36
N THR A 471 -3.61 -4.52 29.01
CA THR A 471 -3.19 -5.54 29.99
C THR A 471 -1.78 -5.27 30.54
N LEU A 472 -0.87 -4.78 29.71
CA LEU A 472 0.50 -4.45 30.11
C LEU A 472 0.58 -3.19 30.97
N PHE A 473 -0.13 -2.12 30.59
CA PHE A 473 -0.01 -0.81 31.23
C PHE A 473 -1.07 -0.52 32.30
N ARG A 474 -1.83 -1.55 32.73
CA ARG A 474 -2.78 -1.40 33.86
C ARG A 474 -2.00 -1.20 35.16
N ARG A 475 -2.16 -0.02 35.78
CA ARG A 475 -1.64 0.23 37.13
C ARG A 475 -2.44 -0.57 38.17
N ASN A 476 -1.82 -0.83 39.34
CA ASN A 476 -2.41 -1.64 40.41
C ASN A 476 -3.65 -1.01 41.08
N ASP A 477 -3.82 0.30 40.92
CA ASP A 477 -4.98 1.10 41.36
C ASP A 477 -6.17 1.03 40.38
N GLY A 478 -6.03 0.29 39.27
CA GLY A 478 -7.07 0.15 38.25
C GLY A 478 -7.23 1.39 37.35
N THR A 479 -6.46 2.46 37.57
CA THR A 479 -6.53 3.68 36.75
C THR A 479 -5.62 3.59 35.52
N ARG A 480 -6.07 4.19 34.42
CA ARG A 480 -5.31 4.24 33.16
C ARG A 480 -4.69 5.62 33.00
N PRO A 481 -3.38 5.75 32.71
CA PRO A 481 -2.81 7.02 32.32
C PRO A 481 -3.54 7.58 31.09
N THR A 482 -3.90 8.86 31.11
CA THR A 482 -4.68 9.51 30.04
C THR A 482 -4.03 9.35 28.66
N ALA A 483 -2.69 9.36 28.58
CA ALA A 483 -1.93 9.14 27.34
C ALA A 483 -2.19 7.75 26.71
N ILE A 484 -2.43 6.71 27.52
CA ILE A 484 -2.69 5.34 27.05
C ILE A 484 -4.15 5.18 26.58
N GLN A 485 -5.06 6.08 26.99
CA GLN A 485 -6.45 6.06 26.52
C GLN A 485 -6.60 6.54 25.07
N MET A 486 -5.70 7.40 24.58
CA MET A 486 -5.69 7.90 23.20
C MET A 486 -4.93 7.00 22.23
N LEU A 487 -4.05 6.13 22.74
CA LEU A 487 -3.20 5.24 21.95
C LEU A 487 -3.99 4.34 20.97
N PRO A 488 -5.14 3.73 21.36
CA PRO A 488 -5.92 2.91 20.44
C PRO A 488 -6.48 3.74 19.29
N ILE A 489 -6.99 4.95 19.54
CA ILE A 489 -7.59 5.77 18.49
C ILE A 489 -6.53 6.14 17.45
N LEU A 490 -5.35 6.59 17.89
CA LEU A 490 -4.22 6.90 17.00
C LEU A 490 -3.75 5.66 16.24
N PHE A 491 -3.59 4.52 16.91
CA PHE A 491 -3.15 3.28 16.28
C PHE A 491 -4.17 2.77 15.26
N GLY A 492 -5.46 2.80 15.59
CA GLY A 492 -6.55 2.43 14.70
C GLY A 492 -6.63 3.35 13.48
N PHE A 493 -6.43 4.65 13.67
CA PHE A 493 -6.36 5.63 12.57
C PHE A 493 -5.16 5.38 11.65
N SER A 494 -3.96 5.19 12.21
CA SER A 494 -2.75 4.84 11.44
C SER A 494 -2.93 3.53 10.66
N LEU A 495 -3.56 2.53 11.27
CA LEU A 495 -3.82 1.25 10.62
C LEU A 495 -4.88 1.36 9.52
N ALA A 496 -5.88 2.23 9.69
CA ALA A 496 -6.84 2.54 8.64
C ALA A 496 -6.17 3.25 7.46
N ILE A 497 -5.31 4.24 7.72
CA ILE A 497 -4.49 4.91 6.69
C ILE A 497 -3.63 3.89 5.94
N LEU A 498 -3.10 2.87 6.61
CA LEU A 498 -2.33 1.80 5.99
C LEU A 498 -3.20 0.82 5.18
N ALA A 499 -4.39 0.50 5.66
CA ALA A 499 -5.30 -0.46 5.02
C ALA A 499 -5.89 0.07 3.71
N ILE A 500 -6.22 1.36 3.64
CA ILE A 500 -6.83 2.00 2.46
C ILE A 500 -6.01 1.79 1.17
N PRO A 501 -4.71 2.13 1.09
CA PRO A 501 -3.92 1.93 -0.12
C PRO A 501 -3.76 0.46 -0.46
N LEU A 502 -3.66 -0.43 0.53
CA LEU A 502 -3.59 -1.88 0.29
C LEU A 502 -4.88 -2.41 -0.34
N ILE A 503 -6.04 -1.92 0.12
CA ILE A 503 -7.33 -2.24 -0.49
C ILE A 503 -7.41 -1.65 -1.90
N ALA A 504 -6.98 -0.39 -2.10
CA ALA A 504 -6.97 0.24 -3.42
C ALA A 504 -6.13 -0.56 -4.43
N LEU A 505 -4.95 -1.04 -4.03
CA LEU A 505 -4.10 -1.90 -4.86
C LEU A 505 -4.79 -3.21 -5.23
N SER A 506 -5.54 -3.81 -4.28
CA SER A 506 -6.33 -5.01 -4.57
C SER A 506 -7.42 -4.75 -5.61
N TRP A 507 -7.93 -3.52 -5.69
CA TRP A 507 -8.89 -3.04 -6.70
C TRP A 507 -8.23 -2.35 -7.88
N GLY A 508 -6.98 -2.74 -8.22
CA GLY A 508 -6.34 -2.37 -9.49
C GLY A 508 -5.86 -0.92 -9.56
N PHE A 509 -5.86 -0.18 -8.45
CA PHE A 509 -5.09 1.06 -8.41
C PHE A 509 -3.61 0.71 -8.58
N THR A 510 -2.92 1.48 -9.41
CA THR A 510 -1.46 1.39 -9.54
C THR A 510 -0.80 2.13 -8.39
N VAL A 511 0.45 1.74 -8.08
CA VAL A 511 1.27 2.46 -7.10
C VAL A 511 1.42 3.93 -7.54
N GLY A 512 1.59 4.19 -8.84
CA GLY A 512 1.66 5.53 -9.41
C GLY A 512 0.41 6.38 -9.10
N ASN A 513 -0.80 5.83 -9.27
CA ASN A 513 -2.03 6.54 -8.92
C ASN A 513 -2.12 6.88 -7.43
N ILE A 514 -1.65 5.99 -6.56
CA ILE A 514 -1.65 6.23 -5.10
C ILE A 514 -0.64 7.30 -4.74
N VAL A 515 0.57 7.24 -5.31
CA VAL A 515 1.60 8.28 -5.12
C VAL A 515 1.08 9.63 -5.62
N ASP A 516 0.49 9.68 -6.81
CA ASP A 516 -0.12 10.90 -7.35
C ASP A 516 -1.22 11.44 -6.44
N PHE A 517 -2.08 10.58 -5.88
CA PHE A 517 -3.10 11.00 -4.94
C PHE A 517 -2.50 11.59 -3.65
N VAL A 518 -1.47 10.94 -3.09
CA VAL A 518 -0.77 11.43 -1.89
C VAL A 518 -0.05 12.75 -2.17
N LEU A 519 0.63 12.87 -3.32
CA LEU A 519 1.27 14.11 -3.75
C LEU A 519 0.25 15.21 -4.02
N ALA A 520 -0.90 14.89 -4.60
CA ALA A 520 -2.00 15.83 -4.78
C ALA A 520 -2.57 16.31 -3.45
N LEU A 521 -2.67 15.43 -2.43
CA LEU A 521 -3.06 15.82 -1.09
C LEU A 521 -2.02 16.76 -0.44
N ARG A 522 -0.73 16.46 -0.60
CA ARG A 522 0.40 17.26 -0.07
C ARG A 522 0.49 18.63 -0.73
N ASN A 523 0.58 18.67 -2.06
CA ASN A 523 0.81 19.88 -2.85
C ASN A 523 -0.47 20.70 -3.04
N GLY A 524 -1.63 20.05 -2.92
CA GLY A 524 -2.95 20.60 -3.14
C GLY A 524 -3.52 20.33 -4.52
N MET A 525 -4.84 20.22 -4.58
CA MET A 525 -5.59 20.09 -5.83
C MET A 525 -6.13 21.45 -6.24
N ALA A 526 -5.85 21.85 -7.48
CA ALA A 526 -6.48 23.02 -8.09
C ALA A 526 -7.89 22.64 -8.56
N ILE A 527 -8.90 23.33 -8.05
CA ILE A 527 -10.28 23.25 -8.55
C ILE A 527 -10.61 24.64 -9.09
N GLY A 528 -10.53 24.82 -10.42
CA GLY A 528 -10.58 26.14 -11.04
C GLY A 528 -9.37 26.98 -10.63
N GLU A 529 -9.60 28.19 -10.12
CA GLU A 529 -8.54 29.08 -9.64
C GLU A 529 -8.14 28.84 -8.18
N VAL A 530 -8.93 28.04 -7.43
CA VAL A 530 -8.67 27.80 -6.00
C VAL A 530 -7.78 26.56 -5.84
N ARG A 531 -6.58 26.75 -5.29
CA ARG A 531 -5.70 25.65 -4.88
C ARG A 531 -5.98 25.26 -3.43
N ILE A 532 -6.65 24.13 -3.24
CA ILE A 532 -6.90 23.57 -1.91
C ILE A 532 -5.78 22.60 -1.58
N SER A 533 -4.81 23.04 -0.77
CA SER A 533 -3.77 22.15 -0.21
C SER A 533 -4.17 21.66 1.17
N PHE A 534 -3.94 20.38 1.45
CA PHE A 534 -4.21 19.84 2.79
C PHE A 534 -3.38 20.55 3.86
N GLY A 535 -2.13 20.90 3.54
CA GLY A 535 -1.29 21.72 4.42
C GLY A 535 -1.82 23.15 4.62
N GLY A 536 -2.45 23.75 3.60
CA GLY A 536 -3.14 25.04 3.72
C GLY A 536 -4.36 24.96 4.62
N VAL A 537 -5.23 23.97 4.39
CA VAL A 537 -6.43 23.72 5.21
C VAL A 537 -6.05 23.39 6.66
N PHE A 538 -5.02 22.58 6.87
CA PHE A 538 -4.55 22.23 8.21
C PHE A 538 -3.96 23.44 8.94
N ARG A 539 -3.13 24.26 8.27
CA ARG A 539 -2.61 25.51 8.86
C ARG A 539 -3.74 26.48 9.18
N PHE A 540 -4.69 26.64 8.28
CA PHE A 540 -5.89 27.44 8.52
C PHE A 540 -6.67 26.91 9.73
N ALA A 541 -6.95 25.61 9.79
CA ALA A 541 -7.65 24.99 10.91
C ALA A 541 -6.87 25.12 12.22
N LEU A 542 -5.53 24.99 12.19
CA LEU A 542 -4.68 25.17 13.36
C LEU A 542 -4.74 26.61 13.87
N VAL A 543 -4.56 27.60 12.99
CA VAL A 543 -4.65 29.03 13.34
C VAL A 543 -6.03 29.36 13.86
N PHE A 544 -7.09 28.87 13.20
CA PHE A 544 -8.47 29.06 13.61
C PHE A 544 -8.76 28.43 14.99
N VAL A 545 -8.37 27.17 15.22
CA VAL A 545 -8.57 26.49 16.51
C VAL A 545 -7.77 27.16 17.62
N CYS A 546 -6.52 27.56 17.36
CA CYS A 546 -5.69 28.28 18.33
C CYS A 546 -6.26 29.67 18.63
N GLY A 547 -6.69 30.43 17.62
CA GLY A 547 -7.33 31.73 17.77
C GLY A 547 -8.66 31.63 18.52
N TYR A 548 -9.48 30.63 18.17
CA TYR A 548 -10.73 30.33 18.87
C TYR A 548 -10.50 29.90 20.32
N ALA A 549 -9.48 29.06 20.58
CA ALA A 549 -9.12 28.66 21.93
C ALA A 549 -8.60 29.84 22.76
N LEU A 550 -7.79 30.71 22.17
CA LEU A 550 -7.28 31.91 22.81
C LEU A 550 -8.41 32.89 23.17
N THR A 551 -9.36 33.10 22.26
CA THR A 551 -10.52 33.97 22.49
C THR A 551 -11.47 33.38 23.53
N ARG A 552 -11.71 32.06 23.51
CA ARG A 552 -12.41 31.33 24.59
C ARG A 552 -11.72 31.47 25.94
N TRP A 553 -10.40 31.35 25.98
CA TRP A 553 -9.62 31.53 27.20
C TRP A 553 -9.69 32.96 27.71
N LEU A 554 -9.59 33.96 26.82
CA LEU A 554 -9.73 35.37 27.16
C LEU A 554 -11.13 35.69 27.69
N GLN A 555 -12.18 35.12 27.10
CA GLN A 555 -13.56 35.22 27.61
C GLN A 555 -13.67 34.67 29.04
N GLN A 556 -13.10 33.48 29.29
CA GLN A 556 -13.11 32.86 30.62
C GLN A 556 -12.31 33.70 31.63
N ALA A 557 -11.14 34.21 31.24
CA ALA A 557 -10.31 35.08 32.07
C ALA A 557 -11.03 36.40 32.40
N LEU A 558 -11.65 37.05 31.40
CA LEU A 558 -12.40 38.29 31.58
C LEU A 558 -13.60 38.09 32.52
N GLN A 559 -14.31 36.96 32.38
CA GLN A 559 -15.42 36.58 33.25
C GLN A 559 -14.98 36.39 34.71
N TYR A 560 -13.87 35.69 34.95
CA TYR A 560 -13.43 35.29 36.29
C TYR A 560 -12.62 36.37 37.03
N ILE A 561 -11.79 37.13 36.31
CA ILE A 561 -10.83 38.09 36.91
C ILE A 561 -11.45 39.49 37.03
N VAL A 562 -12.20 39.92 36.01
CA VAL A 562 -12.59 41.34 35.85
C VAL A 562 -14.08 41.54 36.13
N LEU A 563 -14.95 40.82 35.41
CA LEU A 563 -16.40 41.06 35.45
C LEU A 563 -17.06 40.68 36.78
N GLN A 564 -16.63 39.60 37.43
CA GLN A 564 -17.17 39.21 38.74
C GLN A 564 -16.77 40.17 39.88
N ARG A 565 -15.72 40.98 39.68
CA ARG A 565 -15.24 41.94 40.68
C ARG A 565 -15.79 43.36 40.47
N MET A 566 -16.50 43.60 39.36
CA MET A 566 -17.13 44.89 39.06
C MET A 566 -18.64 44.82 39.28
N VAL A 567 -19.23 45.87 39.85
CA VAL A 567 -20.68 46.01 40.03
C VAL A 567 -21.32 46.38 38.69
N ILE A 568 -21.43 45.40 37.77
CA ILE A 568 -22.02 45.56 36.45
C ILE A 568 -23.25 44.65 36.34
N ASP A 569 -24.32 45.15 35.71
CA ASP A 569 -25.56 44.41 35.51
C ASP A 569 -25.37 43.19 34.59
N ARG A 570 -26.14 42.12 34.83
CA ARG A 570 -25.98 40.81 34.15
C ARG A 570 -26.13 40.91 32.63
N GLY A 571 -26.96 41.84 32.15
CA GLY A 571 -27.16 42.08 30.72
C GLY A 571 -25.91 42.63 30.02
N ALA A 572 -25.21 43.59 30.64
CA ALA A 572 -23.98 44.16 30.10
C ALA A 572 -22.82 43.14 30.13
N GLN A 573 -22.76 42.30 31.16
CA GLN A 573 -21.80 41.19 31.22
C GLN A 573 -22.00 40.20 30.06
N ALA A 574 -23.25 39.83 29.77
CA ALA A 574 -23.58 38.93 28.67
C ALA A 574 -23.23 39.54 27.30
N ALA A 575 -23.51 40.83 27.10
CA ALA A 575 -23.21 41.56 25.86
C ALA A 575 -21.70 41.66 25.57
N ILE A 576 -20.88 41.95 26.60
CA ILE A 576 -19.42 42.00 26.44
C ILE A 576 -18.87 40.61 26.11
N LEU A 577 -19.35 39.56 26.78
CA LEU A 577 -18.90 38.18 26.56
C LEU A 577 -19.26 37.69 25.15
N THR A 578 -20.48 38.00 24.68
CA THR A 578 -20.91 37.68 23.30
C THR A 578 -20.16 38.52 22.28
N GLY A 579 -19.93 39.81 22.53
CA GLY A 579 -19.14 40.68 21.65
C GLY A 579 -17.72 40.15 21.42
N VAL A 580 -16.99 39.82 22.50
CA VAL A 580 -15.66 39.21 22.41
C VAL A 580 -15.70 37.85 21.70
N GLY A 581 -16.80 37.11 21.85
CA GLY A 581 -17.01 35.82 21.17
C GLY A 581 -17.20 35.92 19.67
N TYR A 582 -17.97 36.90 19.21
CA TYR A 582 -18.14 37.16 17.78
C TYR A 582 -16.87 37.70 17.15
N THR A 583 -16.11 38.54 17.84
CA THR A 583 -14.79 38.99 17.38
C THR A 583 -13.82 37.82 17.20
N GLY A 584 -13.84 36.84 18.10
CA GLY A 584 -13.02 35.64 17.99
C GLY A 584 -13.45 34.62 16.92
N LEU A 585 -14.69 34.71 16.44
CA LEU A 585 -15.18 33.94 15.29
C LEU A 585 -14.88 34.64 13.95
N ALA A 586 -14.72 35.96 13.96
CA ALA A 586 -14.48 36.79 12.78
C ALA A 586 -12.98 36.90 12.42
N LEU A 587 -12.09 36.82 13.41
CA LEU A 587 -10.64 36.65 13.25
C LEU A 587 -10.30 35.19 12.89
#